data_AF-A0A1M7TEN2-F1
#
_entry.id   AF-A0A1M7TEN2-F1
#
_cell.length_a   1.000
_cell.length_b   1.000
_cell.length_c   1.000
_cell.angle_alpha   90.00
_cell.angle_beta   90.00
_cell.angle_gamma   90.00
#
_symmetry.space_group_name_H-M   'P 1'
#
loop_
_entity.id
_entity.type
_entity.pdbx_description
1 polymer ?
#
loop_
_entity_poly.entity_id
_entity_poly.type
_entity_poly.pdbx_seq_one_letter_code
_entity_poly.pdbx_strand_id
1 'polypeptide(L)'
;MTNKINKSAIAAAKIGDFDAAVQSHIKELTDWSEREAAVKAQPQIGSQPKWGDFGHEKDQGKAYLTANEKWQNANKGRLAPYPRPTAHPYVEASVTEADGKFVADFEIINDDPTDAQVLRDKKNQLLDKIAYAERMAIDAVLPPLGKRRLFNLQEADINAADAAMAQTIHEQTPESSRATLNVMAEVEKRRDPLSTKHLQEQAACRAKANQIMRNAAQAMSEVEDLTLDNIDHYQMPNLG
;
A
#
# COMPACT_ATOMS: atom_id res chain seq x y z
N MET A 1 -21.37 19.30 -12.47
CA MET A 1 -20.10 19.32 -11.74
C MET A 1 -19.26 18.25 -12.39
N THR A 2 -18.09 18.60 -12.92
CA THR A 2 -17.25 17.65 -13.66
C THR A 2 -16.85 16.48 -12.78
N ASN A 3 -17.03 15.26 -13.29
CA ASN A 3 -16.71 14.04 -12.55
C ASN A 3 -15.20 13.88 -12.43
N LYS A 4 -14.68 13.83 -11.20
CA LYS A 4 -13.24 13.68 -10.97
C LYS A 4 -12.90 12.24 -10.65
N ILE A 5 -12.00 11.63 -11.44
CA ILE A 5 -11.64 10.23 -11.31
C ILE A 5 -10.13 10.10 -11.16
N ASN A 6 -9.67 9.37 -10.15
CA ASN A 6 -8.27 9.06 -9.98
C ASN A 6 -7.77 8.09 -11.07
N LYS A 7 -6.59 8.36 -11.63
CA LYS A 7 -5.95 7.51 -12.63
C LYS A 7 -5.77 6.07 -12.13
N SER A 8 -5.38 5.89 -10.86
CA SER A 8 -5.26 4.57 -10.23
C SER A 8 -6.59 3.78 -10.21
N ALA A 9 -7.72 4.46 -10.05
CA ALA A 9 -9.04 3.83 -10.03
C ALA A 9 -9.46 3.31 -11.43
N ILE A 10 -9.07 4.03 -12.49
CA ILE A 10 -9.26 3.60 -13.88
C ILE A 10 -8.42 2.34 -14.15
N ALA A 11 -7.15 2.36 -13.73
CA ALA A 11 -6.25 1.21 -13.86
C ALA A 11 -6.77 -0.02 -13.09
N ALA A 12 -7.26 0.17 -11.86
CA ALA A 12 -7.86 -0.89 -11.05
C ALA A 12 -9.12 -1.49 -11.68
N ALA A 13 -9.94 -0.66 -12.34
CA ALA A 13 -11.12 -1.09 -13.09
C ALA A 13 -10.79 -1.79 -14.42
N LYS A 14 -9.50 -1.85 -14.81
CA LYS A 14 -9.01 -2.43 -16.07
C LYS A 14 -9.69 -1.84 -17.31
N ILE A 15 -10.07 -0.57 -17.24
CA ILE A 15 -10.55 0.17 -18.40
C ILE A 15 -9.29 0.63 -19.14
N GLY A 16 -9.07 0.10 -20.34
CA GLY A 16 -7.87 0.41 -21.13
C GLY A 16 -7.81 1.87 -21.53
N ASP A 17 -8.39 2.19 -22.68
CA ASP A 17 -8.55 3.58 -23.12
C ASP A 17 -9.87 4.13 -22.56
N PHE A 18 -9.77 4.86 -21.45
CA PHE A 18 -10.94 5.42 -20.76
C PHE A 18 -11.68 6.44 -21.62
N ASP A 19 -10.95 7.29 -22.35
CA ASP A 19 -11.53 8.29 -23.22
C ASP A 19 -12.30 7.62 -24.36
N ALA A 20 -11.72 6.60 -25.00
CA ALA A 20 -12.40 5.83 -26.04
C ALA A 20 -13.64 5.10 -25.50
N ALA A 21 -13.60 4.57 -24.28
CA ALA A 21 -14.75 3.93 -23.64
C ALA A 21 -15.89 4.93 -23.40
N VAL A 22 -15.58 6.15 -22.94
CA VAL A 22 -16.57 7.24 -22.78
C VAL A 22 -17.16 7.64 -24.13
N GLN A 23 -16.33 7.83 -25.17
CA GLN A 23 -16.82 8.19 -26.50
C GLN A 23 -17.69 7.09 -27.13
N SER A 24 -17.34 5.81 -26.93
CA SER A 24 -18.17 4.69 -27.38
C SER A 24 -19.53 4.71 -26.69
N HIS A 25 -19.57 4.94 -25.37
CA HIS A 25 -20.81 5.00 -24.61
C HIS A 25 -21.69 6.20 -25.01
N ILE A 26 -21.09 7.37 -25.24
CA ILE A 26 -21.80 8.56 -25.76
C ILE A 26 -22.48 8.24 -27.08
N LYS A 27 -21.78 7.54 -27.99
CA LYS A 27 -22.35 7.13 -29.27
C LYS A 27 -23.53 6.18 -29.07
N GLU A 28 -23.38 5.15 -28.24
CA GLU A 28 -24.46 4.20 -27.95
C GLU A 28 -25.69 4.89 -27.34
N LEU A 29 -25.49 5.85 -26.42
CA LEU A 29 -26.57 6.63 -25.83
C LEU A 29 -27.26 7.54 -26.85
N THR A 30 -26.49 8.13 -27.78
CA THR A 30 -27.03 8.96 -28.86
C THR A 30 -27.86 8.13 -29.83
N ASP A 31 -27.35 6.99 -30.28
CA ASP A 31 -28.08 6.06 -31.17
C ASP A 31 -29.38 5.59 -30.49
N TRP A 32 -29.32 5.33 -29.19
CA TRP A 32 -30.49 4.97 -28.39
C TRP A 32 -31.51 6.11 -28.26
N SER A 33 -31.08 7.35 -27.99
CA SER A 33 -32.01 8.47 -27.85
C SER A 33 -32.69 8.83 -29.17
N GLU A 34 -31.96 8.76 -30.28
CA GLU A 34 -32.51 8.92 -31.64
C GLU A 34 -33.52 7.83 -31.97
N ARG A 35 -33.22 6.57 -31.60
CA ARG A 35 -34.16 5.45 -31.76
C ARG A 35 -35.43 5.69 -30.95
N GLU A 36 -35.31 6.02 -29.68
CA GLU A 36 -36.43 6.30 -28.79
C GLU A 36 -37.31 7.43 -29.33
N ALA A 37 -36.69 8.51 -29.83
CA ALA A 37 -37.41 9.58 -30.49
C ALA A 37 -38.16 9.09 -31.74
N ALA A 38 -37.54 8.25 -32.58
CA ALA A 38 -38.17 7.69 -33.77
C ALA A 38 -39.30 6.68 -33.44
N VAL A 39 -39.17 5.92 -32.34
CA VAL A 39 -40.24 5.05 -31.83
C VAL A 39 -41.43 5.89 -31.35
N LYS A 40 -41.16 6.94 -30.57
CA LYS A 40 -42.20 7.86 -30.06
C LYS A 40 -42.90 8.63 -31.16
N ALA A 41 -42.20 8.96 -32.25
CA ALA A 41 -42.76 9.66 -33.40
C ALA A 41 -43.64 8.77 -34.30
N GLN A 42 -43.59 7.44 -34.17
CA GLN A 42 -44.42 6.57 -35.00
C GLN A 42 -45.90 6.71 -34.66
N PRO A 43 -46.80 6.70 -35.67
CA PRO A 43 -48.24 6.69 -35.43
C PRO A 43 -48.64 5.53 -34.53
N GLN A 44 -49.56 5.74 -33.59
CA GLN A 44 -50.13 4.65 -32.80
C GLN A 44 -50.90 3.71 -33.72
N ILE A 45 -50.55 2.42 -33.73
CA ILE A 45 -51.36 1.39 -34.38
C ILE A 45 -52.26 0.76 -33.33
N GLY A 46 -53.48 0.41 -33.73
CA GLY A 46 -54.39 -0.34 -32.88
C GLY A 46 -53.78 -1.68 -32.44
N SER A 47 -54.39 -2.31 -31.43
CA SER A 47 -54.03 -3.65 -31.00
C SER A 47 -54.13 -4.65 -32.17
N GLN A 48 -53.30 -5.70 -32.12
CA GLN A 48 -53.36 -6.76 -33.12
C GLN A 48 -54.79 -7.34 -33.16
N PRO A 49 -55.44 -7.41 -34.32
CA PRO A 49 -56.77 -7.98 -34.44
C PRO A 49 -56.79 -9.41 -33.93
N LYS A 50 -57.75 -9.76 -33.07
CA LYS A 50 -57.95 -11.12 -32.59
C LYS A 50 -59.10 -11.75 -33.36
N TRP A 51 -59.04 -13.05 -33.58
CA TRP A 51 -60.11 -13.79 -34.28
C TRP A 51 -61.49 -13.54 -33.66
N GLY A 52 -61.57 -13.49 -32.32
CA GLY A 52 -62.82 -13.24 -31.59
C GLY A 52 -63.44 -11.86 -31.81
N ASP A 53 -62.68 -10.87 -32.29
CA ASP A 53 -63.16 -9.50 -32.51
C ASP A 53 -64.18 -9.43 -33.66
N PHE A 54 -64.20 -10.45 -34.54
CA PHE A 54 -65.02 -10.49 -35.75
C PHE A 54 -66.24 -11.42 -35.64
N GLY A 55 -66.61 -11.85 -34.41
CA GLY A 55 -67.67 -12.83 -34.19
C GLY A 55 -69.08 -12.44 -34.71
N HIS A 56 -69.30 -11.15 -34.96
CA HIS A 56 -70.56 -10.58 -35.45
C HIS A 56 -70.59 -10.41 -36.98
N GLU A 57 -69.47 -10.64 -37.68
CA GLU A 57 -69.38 -10.48 -39.12
C GLU A 57 -69.95 -11.68 -39.88
N LYS A 58 -70.59 -11.42 -41.02
CA LYS A 58 -71.20 -12.46 -41.87
C LYS A 58 -70.16 -13.44 -42.45
N ASP A 59 -68.94 -12.96 -42.65
CA ASP A 59 -67.78 -13.74 -43.08
C ASP A 59 -66.58 -13.38 -42.19
N GLN A 60 -66.55 -14.00 -41.01
CA GLN A 60 -65.58 -13.73 -39.95
C GLN A 60 -64.14 -13.94 -40.44
N GLY A 61 -63.90 -14.98 -41.24
CA GLY A 61 -62.58 -15.31 -41.75
C GLY A 61 -62.04 -14.24 -42.69
N LYS A 62 -62.87 -13.78 -43.63
CA LYS A 62 -62.47 -12.70 -44.54
C LYS A 62 -62.22 -11.37 -43.79
N ALA A 63 -63.10 -11.01 -42.85
CA ALA A 63 -62.96 -9.78 -42.07
C ALA A 63 -61.67 -9.78 -41.22
N TYR A 64 -61.37 -10.90 -40.54
CA TYR A 64 -60.12 -11.08 -39.79
C TYR A 64 -58.89 -10.98 -40.70
N LEU A 65 -58.87 -11.69 -41.83
CA LEU A 65 -57.73 -11.68 -42.74
C LEU A 65 -57.43 -10.28 -43.28
N THR A 66 -58.45 -9.52 -43.69
CA THR A 66 -58.28 -8.13 -44.16
C THR A 66 -57.77 -7.22 -43.04
N ALA A 67 -58.30 -7.32 -41.82
CA ALA A 67 -57.86 -6.51 -40.70
C ALA A 67 -56.42 -6.87 -40.27
N ASN A 68 -56.09 -8.16 -40.23
CA ASN A 68 -54.77 -8.65 -39.89
C ASN A 68 -53.74 -8.28 -40.96
N GLU A 69 -54.07 -8.36 -42.26
CA GLU A 69 -53.20 -7.90 -43.35
C GLU A 69 -52.94 -6.39 -43.25
N LYS A 70 -53.98 -5.58 -43.00
CA LYS A 70 -53.84 -4.14 -42.78
C LYS A 70 -52.95 -3.83 -41.57
N TRP A 71 -53.13 -4.55 -40.46
CA TRP A 71 -52.30 -4.40 -39.27
C TRP A 71 -50.85 -4.84 -39.52
N GLN A 72 -50.63 -5.98 -40.16
CA GLN A 72 -49.30 -6.48 -40.51
C GLN A 72 -48.55 -5.51 -41.43
N ASN A 73 -49.23 -4.96 -42.44
CA ASN A 73 -48.66 -3.95 -43.32
C ASN A 73 -48.34 -2.64 -42.57
N ALA A 74 -49.19 -2.22 -41.64
CA ALA A 74 -48.93 -1.04 -40.79
C ALA A 74 -47.84 -1.28 -39.73
N ASN A 75 -47.65 -2.53 -39.30
CA ASN A 75 -46.63 -2.94 -38.34
C ASN A 75 -45.27 -3.22 -38.99
N LYS A 76 -45.27 -3.53 -40.29
CA LYS A 76 -44.05 -3.82 -41.06
C LYS A 76 -43.14 -2.58 -41.08
N GLY A 77 -41.89 -2.76 -40.66
CA GLY A 77 -40.88 -1.69 -40.63
C GLY A 77 -40.99 -0.75 -39.42
N ARG A 78 -41.90 -1.02 -38.47
CA ARG A 78 -41.93 -0.28 -37.21
C ARG A 78 -40.68 -0.57 -36.39
N LEU A 79 -40.16 0.49 -35.79
CA LEU A 79 -39.05 0.39 -34.87
C LEU A 79 -39.57 -0.06 -33.50
N ALA A 80 -38.95 -1.08 -32.93
CA ALA A 80 -39.15 -1.44 -31.53
C ALA A 80 -38.23 -0.59 -30.62
N PRO A 81 -38.69 -0.25 -29.40
CA PRO A 81 -37.80 0.26 -28.36
C PRO A 81 -36.80 -0.83 -27.96
N TYR A 82 -35.62 -0.43 -27.52
CA TYR A 82 -34.64 -1.35 -26.95
C TYR A 82 -34.03 -0.77 -25.67
N PRO A 83 -33.44 -1.63 -24.80
CA PRO A 83 -32.93 -1.19 -23.51
C PRO A 83 -31.88 -0.08 -23.62
N ARG A 84 -31.87 0.86 -22.68
CA ARG A 84 -30.80 1.88 -22.59
C ARG A 84 -29.45 1.16 -22.45
N PRO A 85 -28.43 1.51 -23.24
CA PRO A 85 -27.07 1.03 -23.04
C PRO A 85 -26.57 1.30 -21.63
N THR A 86 -25.76 0.39 -21.10
CA THR A 86 -25.14 0.50 -19.78
C THR A 86 -23.64 0.28 -19.88
N ALA A 87 -22.86 1.14 -19.26
CA ALA A 87 -21.41 1.01 -19.19
C ALA A 87 -20.92 0.82 -17.74
N HIS A 88 -19.59 0.70 -17.57
CA HIS A 88 -18.96 0.70 -16.25
C HIS A 88 -19.35 1.97 -15.47
N PRO A 89 -19.54 1.92 -14.13
CA PRO A 89 -19.97 3.07 -13.34
C PRO A 89 -19.15 4.36 -13.56
N TYR A 90 -17.83 4.24 -13.70
CA TYR A 90 -16.97 5.39 -14.03
C TYR A 90 -17.23 5.98 -15.42
N VAL A 91 -17.55 5.15 -16.41
CA VAL A 91 -17.86 5.60 -17.78
C VAL A 91 -19.24 6.28 -17.80
N GLU A 92 -20.24 5.70 -17.13
CA GLU A 92 -21.58 6.30 -16.99
C GLU A 92 -21.52 7.65 -16.28
N ALA A 93 -20.79 7.73 -15.16
CA ALA A 93 -20.65 8.98 -14.40
C ALA A 93 -19.89 10.08 -15.15
N SER A 94 -19.16 9.72 -16.22
CA SER A 94 -18.40 10.63 -17.07
C SER A 94 -19.18 11.16 -18.28
N VAL A 95 -20.45 10.77 -18.43
CA VAL A 95 -21.33 11.27 -19.50
C VAL A 95 -22.46 12.08 -18.88
N THR A 96 -22.65 13.30 -19.36
CA THR A 96 -23.77 14.17 -18.99
C THR A 96 -24.61 14.53 -20.22
N GLU A 97 -25.85 14.92 -20.00
CA GLU A 97 -26.73 15.43 -21.05
C GLU A 97 -26.75 16.96 -20.99
N ALA A 98 -26.25 17.60 -22.04
CA ALA A 98 -26.24 19.05 -22.22
C ALA A 98 -26.93 19.39 -23.53
N ASP A 99 -27.95 20.26 -23.49
CA ASP A 99 -28.74 20.68 -24.65
C ASP A 99 -29.30 19.50 -25.48
N GLY A 100 -29.72 18.42 -24.80
CA GLY A 100 -30.26 17.21 -25.44
C GLY A 100 -29.22 16.35 -26.15
N LYS A 101 -27.93 16.56 -25.87
CA LYS A 101 -26.81 15.78 -26.40
C LYS A 101 -25.99 15.20 -25.26
N PHE A 102 -25.55 13.97 -25.44
CA PHE A 102 -24.60 13.34 -24.53
C PHE A 102 -23.21 13.89 -24.79
N VAL A 103 -22.56 14.39 -23.74
CA VAL A 103 -21.21 14.94 -23.79
C VAL A 103 -20.37 14.38 -22.65
N ALA A 104 -19.07 14.30 -22.87
CA ALA A 104 -18.12 13.91 -21.83
C ALA A 104 -17.97 15.04 -20.79
N ASP A 105 -18.08 14.70 -19.50
CA ASP A 105 -17.87 15.63 -18.38
C ASP A 105 -17.05 14.95 -17.28
N PHE A 106 -15.74 14.81 -17.51
CA PHE A 106 -14.82 14.23 -16.54
C PHE A 106 -13.43 14.89 -16.54
N GLU A 107 -12.73 14.73 -15.43
CA GLU A 107 -11.35 15.15 -15.20
C GLU A 107 -10.59 13.96 -14.58
N ILE A 108 -9.53 13.50 -15.24
CA ILE A 108 -8.64 12.46 -14.69
C ILE A 108 -7.63 13.13 -13.77
N ILE A 109 -7.73 12.86 -12.47
CA ILE A 109 -6.75 13.29 -11.47
C ILE A 109 -5.58 12.33 -11.52
N ASN A 110 -4.37 12.86 -11.74
CA ASN A 110 -3.16 12.10 -11.55
C ASN A 110 -2.86 11.93 -10.06
N ASP A 111 -3.02 10.71 -9.56
CA ASP A 111 -2.71 10.32 -8.19
C ASP A 111 -1.47 9.42 -8.09
N ASP A 112 -0.65 9.38 -9.14
CA ASP A 112 0.66 8.72 -9.10
C ASP A 112 1.51 9.32 -7.96
N PRO A 113 2.29 8.50 -7.23
CA PRO A 113 3.14 9.00 -6.17
C PRO A 113 4.16 9.98 -6.73
N THR A 114 4.33 11.11 -6.04
CA THR A 114 5.36 12.09 -6.39
C THR A 114 6.76 11.50 -6.20
N ASP A 115 7.73 11.99 -6.96
CA ASP A 115 9.15 11.63 -6.83
C ASP A 115 9.65 11.70 -5.37
N ALA A 116 9.22 12.71 -4.63
CA ALA A 116 9.56 12.87 -3.22
C ALA A 116 8.96 11.76 -2.33
N GLN A 117 7.73 11.32 -2.61
CA GLN A 117 7.11 10.18 -1.92
C GLN A 117 7.83 8.88 -2.25
N VAL A 118 8.12 8.63 -3.54
CA VAL A 118 8.87 7.46 -3.98
C VAL A 118 10.25 7.41 -3.31
N LEU A 119 10.97 8.54 -3.27
CA LEU A 119 12.27 8.63 -2.62
C LEU A 119 12.16 8.32 -1.12
N ARG A 120 11.18 8.91 -0.44
CA ARG A 120 10.95 8.69 0.99
C ARG A 120 10.65 7.23 1.30
N ASP A 121 9.78 6.60 0.52
CA ASP A 121 9.44 5.19 0.70
C ASP A 121 10.65 4.28 0.51
N LYS A 122 11.47 4.55 -0.51
CA LYS A 122 12.74 3.83 -0.71
C LYS A 122 13.73 4.04 0.44
N LYS A 123 13.85 5.26 0.97
CA LYS A 123 14.71 5.54 2.14
C LYS A 123 14.24 4.78 3.37
N ASN A 124 12.94 4.80 3.66
CA ASN A 124 12.36 4.05 4.77
C ASN A 124 12.67 2.55 4.65
N GLN A 125 12.55 1.97 3.45
CA GLN A 125 12.90 0.56 3.22
C GLN A 125 14.38 0.26 3.48
N LEU A 126 15.30 1.17 3.15
CA LEU A 126 16.72 1.01 3.45
C LEU A 126 16.99 1.12 4.96
N LEU A 127 16.37 2.10 5.63
CA LEU A 127 16.48 2.26 7.09
C LEU A 127 15.98 1.01 7.83
N ASP A 128 14.86 0.44 7.41
CA ASP A 128 14.33 -0.80 7.99
C ASP A 128 15.29 -1.98 7.80
N LYS A 129 15.93 -2.09 6.63
CA LYS A 129 16.95 -3.12 6.36
C LYS A 129 18.17 -2.94 7.24
N ILE A 130 18.66 -1.71 7.42
CA ILE A 130 19.80 -1.40 8.28
C ILE A 130 19.46 -1.74 9.73
N ALA A 131 18.30 -1.32 10.24
CA ALA A 131 17.86 -1.62 11.59
C ALA A 131 17.72 -3.13 11.85
N TYR A 132 17.23 -3.89 10.86
CA TYR A 132 17.18 -5.34 10.93
C TYR A 132 18.59 -5.97 10.96
N ALA A 133 19.49 -5.52 10.08
CA ALA A 133 20.86 -6.01 10.02
C ALA A 133 21.65 -5.68 11.30
N GLU A 134 21.47 -4.48 11.86
CA GLU A 134 22.04 -4.07 13.14
C GLU A 134 21.61 -5.04 14.25
N ARG A 135 20.31 -5.31 14.37
CA ARG A 135 19.79 -6.25 15.37
C ARG A 135 20.41 -7.63 15.24
N MET A 136 20.48 -8.16 14.01
CA MET A 136 21.08 -9.47 13.74
C MET A 136 22.57 -9.51 14.08
N ALA A 137 23.33 -8.46 13.74
CA ALA A 137 24.75 -8.38 14.07
C ALA A 137 24.98 -8.27 15.58
N ILE A 138 24.18 -7.47 16.30
CA ILE A 138 24.26 -7.36 17.76
C ILE A 138 23.92 -8.70 18.43
N ASP A 139 22.86 -9.37 17.99
CA ASP A 139 22.46 -10.67 18.54
C ASP A 139 23.50 -11.77 18.28
N ALA A 140 24.30 -11.67 17.22
CA ALA A 140 25.42 -12.58 16.93
C ALA A 140 26.64 -12.35 17.85
N VAL A 141 26.84 -11.13 18.36
CA VAL A 141 27.95 -10.77 19.25
C VAL A 141 27.61 -10.96 20.72
N LEU A 142 26.36 -10.66 21.09
CA LEU A 142 25.90 -10.78 22.46
C LEU A 142 25.73 -12.25 22.85
N PRO A 143 25.86 -12.59 24.14
CA PRO A 143 25.50 -13.90 24.64
C PRO A 143 24.07 -14.28 24.24
N PRO A 144 23.77 -15.57 24.01
CA PRO A 144 22.42 -16.04 23.75
C PRO A 144 21.45 -15.52 24.81
N LEU A 145 20.22 -15.20 24.39
CA LEU A 145 19.26 -14.48 25.22
C LEU A 145 19.08 -15.10 26.62
N GLY A 146 19.00 -16.43 26.71
CA GLY A 146 18.87 -17.16 27.98
C GLY A 146 20.10 -17.07 28.91
N LYS A 147 21.28 -16.74 28.38
CA LYS A 147 22.52 -16.58 29.17
C LYS A 147 22.78 -15.13 29.60
N ARG A 148 22.15 -14.14 28.97
CA ARG A 148 22.36 -12.72 29.27
C ARG A 148 22.11 -12.40 30.74
N ARG A 149 21.02 -12.94 31.31
CA ARG A 149 20.69 -12.73 32.73
C ARG A 149 21.75 -13.33 33.67
N LEU A 150 22.24 -14.53 33.36
CA LEU A 150 23.28 -15.17 34.16
C LEU A 150 24.57 -14.35 34.14
N PHE A 151 24.98 -13.89 32.96
CA PHE A 151 26.22 -13.11 32.83
C PHE A 151 26.11 -11.75 33.54
N ASN A 152 24.95 -11.09 33.46
CA ASN A 152 24.72 -9.85 34.20
C ASN A 152 24.78 -10.06 35.73
N LEU A 153 24.26 -11.19 36.23
CA LEU A 153 24.36 -11.54 37.65
C LEU A 153 25.81 -11.84 38.04
N GLN A 154 26.54 -12.60 37.23
CA GLN A 154 27.96 -12.89 37.46
C GLN A 154 28.79 -11.61 37.50
N GLU A 155 28.57 -10.67 36.59
CA GLU A 155 29.24 -9.37 36.61
C GLU A 155 28.87 -8.56 37.86
N ALA A 156 27.60 -8.58 38.29
CA ALA A 156 27.18 -7.92 39.53
C ALA A 156 27.85 -8.53 40.77
N ASP A 157 27.95 -9.86 40.84
CA ASP A 157 28.61 -10.58 41.93
C ASP A 157 30.12 -10.26 41.96
N ILE A 158 30.78 -10.22 40.80
CA ILE A 158 32.19 -9.82 40.68
C ILE A 158 32.37 -8.37 41.15
N ASN A 159 31.54 -7.44 40.69
CA ASN A 159 31.62 -6.04 41.07
C ASN A 159 31.37 -5.84 42.58
N ALA A 160 30.45 -6.61 43.17
CA ALA A 160 30.20 -6.58 44.61
C ALA A 160 31.41 -7.11 45.42
N ALA A 161 32.02 -8.20 44.95
CA ALA A 161 33.24 -8.74 45.54
C ALA A 161 34.42 -7.76 45.43
N ASP A 162 34.59 -7.13 44.27
CA ASP A 162 35.60 -6.09 44.04
C ASP A 162 35.40 -4.89 44.97
N ALA A 163 34.16 -4.44 45.18
CA ALA A 163 33.85 -3.35 46.09
C ALA A 163 34.15 -3.70 47.56
N ALA A 164 33.80 -4.91 48.00
CA ALA A 164 34.13 -5.38 49.35
C ALA A 164 35.65 -5.50 49.56
N MET A 165 36.38 -5.96 48.53
CA MET A 165 37.83 -6.05 48.55
C MET A 165 38.49 -4.66 48.57
N ALA A 166 37.99 -3.72 47.77
CA ALA A 166 38.44 -2.34 47.76
C ALA A 166 38.31 -1.69 49.15
N GLN A 167 37.18 -1.91 49.83
CA GLN A 167 36.96 -1.44 51.18
C GLN A 167 37.95 -2.06 52.17
N THR A 168 38.15 -3.38 52.11
CA THR A 168 39.10 -4.09 52.98
C THR A 168 40.53 -3.57 52.79
N ILE A 169 40.96 -3.37 51.54
CA ILE A 169 42.28 -2.81 51.21
C ILE A 169 42.41 -1.39 51.78
N HIS A 170 41.37 -0.55 51.66
CA HIS A 170 41.38 0.81 52.19
C HIS A 170 41.48 0.85 53.72
N GLU A 171 40.72 0.00 54.41
CA GLU A 171 40.73 -0.12 55.87
C GLU A 171 42.07 -0.63 56.41
N GLN A 172 42.68 -1.60 55.72
CA GLN A 172 43.97 -2.17 56.10
C GLN A 172 45.17 -1.28 55.74
N THR A 173 44.99 -0.29 54.85
CA THR A 173 46.08 0.62 54.47
C THR A 173 46.23 1.76 55.49
N PRO A 174 47.43 1.94 56.09
CA PRO A 174 47.70 3.05 56.98
C PRO A 174 47.41 4.40 56.32
N GLU A 175 46.91 5.36 57.10
CA GLU A 175 46.51 6.68 56.59
C GLU A 175 47.65 7.40 55.83
N SER A 176 48.88 7.26 56.33
CA SER A 176 50.09 7.80 55.69
C SER A 176 50.40 7.22 54.30
N SER A 177 49.84 6.06 53.94
CA SER A 177 50.04 5.38 52.66
C SER A 177 48.84 5.46 51.73
N ARG A 178 47.69 6.01 52.17
CA ARG A 178 46.46 6.08 51.35
C ARG A 178 46.58 7.00 50.15
N ALA A 179 47.37 8.07 50.24
CA ALA A 179 47.51 9.07 49.17
C ALA A 179 48.17 8.52 47.89
N THR A 180 48.96 7.45 48.00
CA THR A 180 49.65 6.81 46.86
C THR A 180 49.04 5.46 46.48
N LEU A 181 48.02 5.00 47.21
CA LEU A 181 47.38 3.71 46.98
C LEU A 181 46.45 3.76 45.76
N ASN A 182 46.75 2.95 44.75
CA ASN A 182 45.80 2.65 43.69
C ASN A 182 44.97 1.42 44.07
N VAL A 183 43.85 1.65 44.76
CA VAL A 183 42.95 0.59 45.26
C VAL A 183 42.50 -0.32 44.12
N MET A 184 42.16 0.23 42.95
CA MET A 184 41.67 -0.56 41.81
C MET A 184 42.73 -1.51 41.25
N ALA A 185 43.99 -1.06 41.16
CA ALA A 185 45.08 -1.92 40.70
C ALA A 185 45.36 -3.08 41.68
N GLU A 186 45.20 -2.85 42.99
CA GLU A 186 45.35 -3.91 43.99
C GLU A 186 44.17 -4.88 44.01
N VAL A 187 42.94 -4.39 43.78
CA VAL A 187 41.76 -5.25 43.57
C VAL A 187 41.96 -6.14 42.34
N GLU A 188 42.42 -5.57 41.22
CA GLU A 188 42.65 -6.32 39.98
C GLU A 188 43.69 -7.44 40.15
N LYS A 189 44.79 -7.20 40.90
CA LYS A 189 45.81 -8.21 41.20
C LYS A 189 45.28 -9.38 42.03
N ARG A 190 44.28 -9.12 42.88
CA ARG A 190 43.69 -10.10 43.80
C ARG A 190 42.43 -10.76 43.26
N ARG A 191 41.88 -10.25 42.15
CA ARG A 191 40.69 -10.81 41.50
C ARG A 191 41.00 -12.20 40.96
N ASP A 192 40.05 -13.11 41.10
CA ASP A 192 40.13 -14.45 40.52
C ASP A 192 40.33 -14.39 38.99
N PRO A 193 41.25 -15.20 38.41
CA PRO A 193 41.52 -15.17 36.97
C PRO A 193 40.31 -15.43 36.07
N LEU A 194 39.33 -16.26 36.50
CA LEU A 194 38.12 -16.51 35.72
C LEU A 194 37.21 -15.29 35.72
N SER A 195 37.12 -14.58 36.84
CA SER A 195 36.38 -13.31 36.94
C SER A 195 36.98 -12.23 36.05
N THR A 196 38.32 -12.10 36.05
CA THR A 196 39.04 -11.19 35.15
C THR A 196 38.77 -11.53 33.69
N LYS A 197 38.85 -12.82 33.32
CA LYS A 197 38.55 -13.28 31.96
C LYS A 197 37.11 -12.97 31.56
N HIS A 198 36.15 -13.22 32.44
CA HIS A 198 34.73 -12.94 32.19
C HIS A 198 34.47 -11.46 31.92
N LEU A 199 35.04 -10.57 32.74
CA LEU A 199 34.92 -9.11 32.54
C LEU A 199 35.54 -8.67 31.21
N GLN A 200 36.71 -9.22 30.84
CA GLN A 200 37.35 -8.93 29.56
C GLN A 200 36.50 -9.39 28.37
N GLU A 201 35.90 -10.58 28.43
CA GLU A 201 35.00 -11.10 27.41
C GLU A 201 33.73 -10.23 27.28
N GLN A 202 33.11 -9.82 28.40
CA GLN A 202 31.97 -8.89 28.40
C GLN A 202 32.34 -7.54 27.80
N ALA A 203 33.49 -6.98 28.18
CA ALA A 203 33.97 -5.72 27.64
C ALA A 203 34.21 -5.81 26.13
N ALA A 204 34.80 -6.90 25.65
CA ALA A 204 35.01 -7.15 24.23
C ALA A 204 33.68 -7.28 23.46
N CYS A 205 32.69 -8.00 24.01
CA CYS A 205 31.34 -8.08 23.44
C CYS A 205 30.67 -6.71 23.35
N ARG A 206 30.71 -5.91 24.42
CA ARG A 206 30.16 -4.54 24.42
C ARG A 206 30.86 -3.63 23.42
N ALA A 207 32.18 -3.72 23.33
CA ALA A 207 32.95 -2.93 22.36
C ALA A 207 32.56 -3.26 20.92
N LYS A 208 32.40 -4.55 20.59
CA LYS A 208 31.92 -4.99 19.27
C LYS A 208 30.48 -4.53 18.99
N ALA A 209 29.57 -4.69 19.95
CA ALA A 209 28.19 -4.21 19.81
C ALA A 209 28.13 -2.69 19.58
N ASN A 210 28.93 -1.91 20.32
CA ASN A 210 29.02 -0.45 20.12
C ASN A 210 29.58 -0.08 18.74
N GLN A 211 30.53 -0.86 18.21
CA GLN A 211 31.04 -0.64 16.86
C GLN A 211 29.96 -0.90 15.80
N ILE A 212 29.18 -1.98 15.95
CA ILE A 212 28.04 -2.29 15.08
C ILE A 212 27.04 -1.13 15.09
N MET A 213 26.67 -0.62 16.26
CA MET A 213 25.74 0.52 16.40
C MET A 213 26.28 1.78 15.71
N ARG A 214 27.59 2.06 15.82
CA ARG A 214 28.21 3.21 15.13
C ARG A 214 28.19 3.05 13.62
N ASN A 215 28.52 1.86 13.10
CA ASN A 215 28.48 1.56 11.68
C ASN A 215 27.04 1.69 11.13
N ALA A 216 26.05 1.19 11.89
CA ALA A 216 24.65 1.30 11.52
C ALA A 216 24.18 2.75 11.51
N ALA A 217 24.54 3.54 12.52
CA ALA A 217 24.23 4.97 12.57
C ALA A 217 24.84 5.75 11.39
N GLN A 218 26.07 5.43 11.01
CA GLN A 218 26.70 6.02 9.83
C GLN A 218 25.93 5.63 8.55
N ALA A 219 25.61 4.35 8.38
CA ALA A 219 24.84 3.88 7.21
C ALA A 219 23.46 4.55 7.12
N MET A 220 22.76 4.71 8.24
CA MET A 220 21.48 5.43 8.28
C MET A 220 21.64 6.90 7.89
N SER A 221 22.73 7.55 8.31
CA SER A 221 23.05 8.92 7.89
C SER A 221 23.30 9.00 6.38
N GLU A 222 24.03 8.05 5.79
CA GLU A 222 24.29 8.01 4.35
C GLU A 222 23.00 7.85 3.54
N VAL A 223 22.00 7.12 4.06
CA VAL A 223 20.69 6.96 3.41
C VAL A 223 19.96 8.31 3.28
N GLU A 224 20.14 9.23 4.23
CA GLU A 224 19.52 10.55 4.16
C GLU A 224 20.07 11.41 3.02
N ASP A 225 21.31 11.18 2.59
CA ASP A 225 21.93 11.90 1.47
C ASP A 225 21.59 11.29 0.10
N LEU A 226 20.87 10.16 0.05
CA LEU A 226 20.48 9.53 -1.20
C LEU A 226 19.41 10.32 -1.96
N THR A 227 19.48 10.23 -3.28
CA THR A 227 18.54 10.80 -4.25
C THR A 227 17.91 9.66 -5.08
N LEU A 228 16.91 9.97 -5.90
CA LEU A 228 16.27 8.95 -6.75
C LEU A 228 17.26 8.28 -7.73
N ASP A 229 18.30 8.99 -8.14
CA ASP A 229 19.27 8.49 -9.12
C ASP A 229 20.23 7.44 -8.53
N ASN A 230 20.54 7.53 -7.23
CA ASN A 230 21.55 6.70 -6.59
C ASN A 230 20.99 5.72 -5.55
N ILE A 231 19.76 5.89 -5.10
CA ILE A 231 19.18 5.09 -4.01
C ILE A 231 19.11 3.59 -4.34
N ASP A 232 18.88 3.24 -5.60
CA ASP A 232 18.81 1.84 -6.06
C ASP A 232 20.21 1.17 -6.15
N HIS A 233 21.28 1.98 -6.10
CA HIS A 233 22.66 1.52 -6.14
C HIS A 233 23.30 1.46 -4.74
N TYR A 234 22.59 1.87 -3.69
CA TYR A 234 23.12 1.87 -2.33
C TYR A 234 23.42 0.44 -1.86
N GLN A 235 24.67 0.21 -1.46
CA GLN A 235 25.10 -1.06 -0.88
C GLN A 235 25.29 -0.88 0.62
N MET A 236 24.50 -1.63 1.39
CA MET A 236 24.62 -1.61 2.85
C MET A 236 26.02 -2.08 3.26
N PRO A 237 26.74 -1.31 4.10
CA PRO A 237 28.05 -1.71 4.58
C PRO A 237 27.95 -2.94 5.49
N ASN A 238 29.04 -3.70 5.60
CA ASN A 238 29.08 -4.76 6.60
C ASN A 238 29.10 -4.14 8.01
N LEU A 239 28.12 -4.50 8.84
CA LEU A 239 27.95 -3.91 10.17
C LEU A 239 28.81 -4.60 11.23
N GLY A 240 29.25 -5.85 11.02
CA GLY A 240 29.99 -6.64 12.02
C GLY A 240 30.91 -7.70 11.44
#